data_AF-A0A1V9Y6B7-F1
#
_entry.id   AF-A0A1V9Y6B7-F1
#
_cell.length_a   1.000
_cell.length_b   1.000
_cell.length_c   1.000
_cell.angle_alpha   90.00
_cell.angle_beta   90.00
_cell.angle_gamma   90.00
#
_symmetry.space_group_name_H-M   'P 1'
#
loop_
_entity.id
_entity.type
_entity.pdbx_description
1 polymer ?
#
loop_
_entity_poly.entity_id
_entity_poly.type
_entity_poly.pdbx_seq_one_letter_code
_entity_poly.pdbx_strand_id
1 'polypeptide(L)' 'MGGKAKAQKHTAKEINMKHKAAKERAGAAGGGASGLVNRKCQKVGVKCDVCLNEFMSFPDMKIHYDSRHPKENF' A
#
# COMPACT_ATOMS: atom_id res chain seq x y z
N MET A 1 -15.76 25.60 44.71
CA MET A 1 -16.18 24.39 43.95
C MET A 1 -14.94 23.76 43.33
N GLY A 2 -14.32 22.78 44.00
CA GLY A 2 -13.05 22.18 43.56
C GLY A 2 -13.09 20.66 43.73
N GLY A 3 -13.95 20.00 42.96
CA GLY A 3 -14.02 18.54 42.92
C GLY A 3 -12.83 17.99 42.13
N LYS A 4 -11.99 17.17 42.78
CA LYS A 4 -10.92 16.43 42.11
C LYS A 4 -11.55 15.58 41.00
N ALA A 5 -11.31 15.94 39.73
CA ALA A 5 -11.80 15.18 38.60
C ALA A 5 -11.27 13.74 38.71
N LYS A 6 -12.18 12.77 38.79
CA LYS A 6 -11.80 11.36 38.77
C LYS A 6 -11.11 11.10 37.43
N ALA A 7 -9.92 10.49 37.45
CA ALA A 7 -9.25 10.11 36.22
C ALA A 7 -10.17 9.18 35.41
N GLN A 8 -10.55 9.62 34.21
CA GLN A 8 -11.36 8.81 33.31
C GLN A 8 -10.52 7.64 32.82
N LYS A 9 -10.77 6.45 33.38
CA LYS A 9 -10.09 5.23 32.97
C LYS A 9 -10.64 4.82 31.60
N HIS A 10 -9.82 4.91 30.57
CA HIS A 10 -10.14 4.31 29.28
C HIS A 10 -10.17 2.78 29.42
N THR A 11 -11.15 2.14 28.79
CA THR A 11 -11.18 0.69 28.71
C THR A 11 -9.98 0.18 27.89
N ALA A 12 -9.58 -1.07 28.11
CA ALA A 12 -8.48 -1.68 27.35
C ALA A 12 -8.70 -1.59 25.82
N LYS A 13 -9.97 -1.65 25.39
CA LYS A 13 -10.37 -1.49 23.98
C LYS A 13 -10.06 -0.09 23.44
N GLU A 14 -10.37 0.95 24.21
CA GLU A 14 -10.08 2.34 23.82
C GLU A 14 -8.58 2.64 23.79
N ILE A 15 -7.81 2.10 24.74
CA ILE A 15 -6.35 2.24 24.75
C ILE A 15 -5.77 1.57 23.51
N ASN A 16 -6.20 0.36 23.19
CA ASN A 16 -5.70 -0.35 22.00
C ASN A 16 -6.05 0.41 20.70
N MET A 17 -7.26 0.97 20.60
CA MET A 17 -7.64 1.82 19.46
C MET A 17 -6.76 3.07 19.34
N LYS A 18 -6.46 3.75 20.45
CA LYS A 18 -5.56 4.92 20.46
C LYS A 18 -4.14 4.55 20.05
N HIS A 19 -3.61 3.43 20.54
CA HIS A 19 -2.30 2.92 20.14
C HIS A 19 -2.26 2.52 18.66
N LYS A 20 -3.32 1.89 18.17
CA LYS A 20 -3.45 1.54 16.75
C LYS A 20 -3.45 2.81 15.89
N ALA A 21 -4.30 3.79 16.19
CA ALA A 21 -4.36 5.06 15.47
C ALA A 21 -3.03 5.83 15.50
N ALA A 22 -2.33 5.84 16.64
CA ALA A 22 -1.01 6.44 16.76
C ALA A 22 0.04 5.72 15.89
N LYS A 23 0.05 4.38 15.90
CA LYS A 23 0.94 3.58 15.04
C LYS A 23 0.62 3.78 13.56
N GLU A 24 -0.66 3.78 13.20
CA GLU A 24 -1.13 4.00 11.84
C GLU A 24 -0.72 5.38 11.32
N ARG A 25 -0.89 6.44 12.14
CA ARG A 25 -0.45 7.81 11.84
C ARG A 25 1.07 7.94 11.74
N ALA A 26 1.83 7.19 12.55
CA ALA A 26 3.28 7.10 12.48
C ALA A 26 3.78 6.23 11.31
N GLY A 27 2.86 5.72 10.47
CA GLY A 27 3.21 5.02 9.25
C GLY A 27 2.94 3.52 9.25
N ALA A 28 2.55 2.90 10.36
CA ALA A 28 2.29 1.46 10.39
C ALA A 28 1.07 1.04 9.53
N ALA A 29 0.24 1.99 9.07
CA ALA A 29 -0.77 1.76 8.05
C ALA A 29 -0.13 1.69 6.65
N GLY A 30 0.58 0.59 6.38
CA GLY A 30 1.17 0.31 5.08
C GLY A 30 2.54 0.95 4.84
N GLY A 31 3.51 0.67 5.72
CA GLY A 31 4.95 0.85 5.47
C GLY A 31 5.53 2.26 5.64
N GLY A 32 4.79 3.18 6.24
CA GLY A 32 5.26 4.53 6.57
C GLY A 32 5.31 5.47 5.40
N ALA A 33 6.07 6.56 5.54
CA ALA A 33 6.32 7.49 4.44
C ALA A 33 6.84 6.73 3.20
N SER A 34 7.73 5.75 3.41
CA SER A 34 8.24 4.85 2.38
C SER A 34 7.13 4.02 1.72
N GLY A 35 6.23 3.43 2.50
CA GLY A 35 5.10 2.67 1.95
C GLY A 35 4.00 3.53 1.33
N LEU A 36 3.91 4.81 1.69
CA LEU A 36 3.07 5.80 0.99
C LEU A 36 3.67 6.17 -0.37
N VAL A 37 4.98 6.36 -0.45
CA VAL A 37 5.71 6.54 -1.73
C VAL A 37 5.53 5.30 -2.60
N ASN A 38 5.71 4.10 -2.05
CA ASN A 38 5.52 2.85 -2.79
C ASN A 38 4.09 2.73 -3.35
N ARG A 39 3.06 3.06 -2.56
CA ARG A 39 1.66 3.08 -3.01
C ARG A 39 1.36 4.15 -4.06
N LYS A 40 2.05 5.29 -4.03
CA LYS A 40 1.91 6.35 -5.04
C LYS A 40 2.67 6.02 -6.34
N CYS A 41 3.85 5.41 -6.23
CA CYS A 41 4.71 5.09 -7.36
C CYS A 41 4.35 3.76 -8.06
N GLN A 42 3.58 2.86 -7.43
CA GLN A 42 3.16 1.57 -8.00
C GLN A 42 2.19 1.67 -9.19
N LYS A 43 1.87 2.87 -9.70
CA LYS A 43 0.87 3.07 -10.77
C LYS A 43 1.43 3.09 -12.20
N VAL A 44 2.68 2.71 -12.42
CA VAL A 44 3.25 2.55 -13.77
C VAL A 44 3.53 1.08 -14.08
N GLY A 45 2.50 0.23 -13.93
CA GLY A 45 2.52 -1.10 -14.52
C GLY A 45 2.26 -0.99 -16.02
N VAL A 46 3.19 -1.47 -16.84
CA VAL A 46 2.99 -1.58 -18.30
C VAL A 46 2.14 -2.82 -18.55
N LYS A 47 1.05 -2.66 -19.30
CA LYS A 47 0.14 -3.77 -19.61
C LYS A 47 0.42 -4.31 -21.00
N CYS A 48 0.43 -5.64 -21.14
CA CYS A 48 0.40 -6.27 -22.45
C CYS A 48 -0.99 -6.09 -23.07
N ASP A 49 -1.06 -5.64 -24.33
CA ASP A 49 -2.34 -5.43 -25.03
C ASP A 49 -3.09 -6.74 -25.33
N VAL A 50 -2.35 -7.83 -25.54
CA VAL A 50 -2.91 -9.13 -25.96
C VAL A 50 -3.52 -9.90 -24.79
N CYS A 51 -2.84 -9.95 -23.64
CA CYS A 51 -3.28 -10.75 -22.49
C CYS A 51 -3.54 -9.95 -21.21
N LEU A 52 -3.38 -8.63 -21.26
CA LEU A 52 -3.63 -7.68 -20.15
C LEU A 52 -2.78 -7.94 -18.90
N ASN A 53 -1.72 -8.75 -19.02
CA ASN A 53 -0.82 -9.00 -17.90
C ASN A 53 -0.02 -7.73 -17.57
N GLU A 54 0.16 -7.49 -16.27
CA GLU A 54 0.83 -6.30 -15.73
C GLU A 54 2.31 -6.58 -15.49
N PHE A 55 3.17 -5.72 -16.02
CA PHE A 55 4.63 -5.79 -15.89
C PHE A 55 5.14 -4.52 -15.21
N MET A 56 6.21 -4.66 -14.42
CA MET A 56 6.86 -3.53 -13.74
C MET A 56 7.78 -2.72 -14.67
N SER A 57 8.14 -3.30 -15.82
CA SER A 57 9.20 -2.81 -16.69
C SER A 57 8.93 -3.17 -18.15
N PHE A 58 9.29 -2.28 -19.08
CA PHE A 58 9.20 -2.54 -20.53
C PHE A 58 10.07 -3.73 -21.00
N PRO A 59 11.30 -3.93 -20.49
CA PRO A 59 12.10 -5.12 -20.83
C PRO A 59 11.39 -6.44 -20.52
N ASP A 60 10.80 -6.56 -19.32
CA ASP A 60 10.03 -7.75 -18.92
C ASP A 60 8.81 -7.97 -19.81
N MET A 61 8.11 -6.90 -20.17
CA MET A 61 7.00 -6.97 -21.11
C MET A 61 7.47 -7.45 -22.50
N LYS A 62 8.64 -7.01 -22.98
CA LYS A 62 9.18 -7.43 -24.28
C LYS A 62 9.51 -8.92 -24.32
N ILE A 63 10.15 -9.43 -23.26
CA ILE A 63 10.48 -10.86 -23.14
C ILE A 63 9.18 -11.69 -23.09
N HIS A 64 8.19 -11.22 -22.32
CA HIS A 64 6.88 -11.85 -22.28
C HIS A 64 6.21 -11.90 -23.65
N TYR A 65 6.22 -10.78 -24.36
CA TYR A 65 5.56 -10.68 -25.66
C TYR A 65 6.20 -11.63 -26.68
N ASP A 66 7.52 -11.67 -26.75
CA ASP A 66 8.29 -12.56 -27.63
C ASP A 66 8.01 -14.05 -27.32
N SER A 67 7.91 -14.41 -26.04
CA SER A 67 7.70 -15.81 -25.62
C SER A 67 6.25 -16.29 -25.70
N ARG A 68 5.27 -15.42 -25.41
CA ARG A 68 3.85 -15.81 -25.30
C ARG A 68 2.97 -15.36 -26.47
N HIS A 69 3.44 -14.40 -27.27
CA HIS A 69 2.71 -13.87 -28.43
C HIS A 69 3.54 -13.99 -29.72
N PRO A 70 4.03 -15.20 -30.10
CA PRO A 70 4.92 -15.39 -31.24
C PRO A 70 4.28 -15.11 -32.61
N LYS A 71 2.97 -14.86 -32.66
CA LYS A 71 2.22 -14.52 -33.87
C LYS A 71 1.99 -13.02 -34.03
N GLU A 72 2.14 -12.26 -32.95
CA GLU A 72 1.93 -10.82 -32.95
C GLU A 72 3.30 -10.12 -33.02
N ASN A 73 3.36 -8.95 -33.66
CA ASN A 73 4.59 -8.15 -33.71
C ASN A 73 4.51 -7.05 -32.65
N PHE A 74 5.54 -6.94 -31.81
CA PHE A 74 5.60 -6.01 -30.66
C PHE A 74 5.44 -4.54 -31.06
#